data_AF-A0A3D0YHW7-F1
#
_entry.id   AF-A0A3D0YHW7-F1
#
_cell.length_a   1.000
_cell.length_b   1.000
_cell.length_c   1.000
_cell.angle_alpha   90.00
_cell.angle_beta   90.00
_cell.angle_gamma   90.00
#
_symmetry.space_group_name_H-M   'P 1'
#
loop_
_entity.id
_entity.type
_entity.pdbx_description
1 polymer ?
#
loop_
_entity_poly.entity_id
_entity_poly.type
_entity_poly.pdbx_seq_one_letter_code
_entity_poly.pdbx_strand_id
1 'polypeptide(L)'
;MNKTTPKAALELQQHDIILAHILDPDNSPLPSNLIDQFNRVVSAAKMLDTYHPSAVIPRLLAKYNISPTTARKDIKLAQELFKSKHTFDWDYWQQWQIKDLVDTIRTCKNLNKQKERIAAHKALREVIGEKTIGEEDPRRMEKNVFYIQLNNNQKTINIPLEKLRGLNRDDIQTVIEVLDTPDYTDDEITKMLDS
;
A
#
# COMPACT_ATOMS: atom_id res chain seq x y z
N MET A 1 -41.47 21.37 12.02
CA MET A 1 -41.61 19.93 11.67
C MET A 1 -40.50 19.16 12.36
N ASN A 2 -40.81 18.44 13.43
CA ASN A 2 -39.85 17.63 14.16
C ASN A 2 -39.53 16.39 13.32
N LYS A 3 -38.30 16.31 12.79
CA LYS A 3 -37.81 15.11 12.12
C LYS A 3 -37.71 13.99 13.16
N THR A 4 -38.63 13.03 13.13
CA THR A 4 -38.51 11.80 13.90
C THR A 4 -37.35 11.00 13.34
N THR A 5 -36.20 11.04 14.01
CA THR A 5 -35.10 10.10 13.77
C THR A 5 -35.63 8.68 13.96
N PRO A 6 -35.33 7.74 13.04
CA PRO A 6 -35.77 6.36 13.16
C PRO A 6 -35.24 5.79 14.49
N LYS A 7 -36.14 5.26 15.33
CA LYS A 7 -35.75 4.59 16.58
C LYS A 7 -34.85 3.42 16.20
N ALA A 8 -33.56 3.50 16.58
CA ALA A 8 -32.66 2.36 16.52
C ALA A 8 -33.28 1.17 17.28
N ALA A 9 -33.04 -0.05 16.80
CA ALA A 9 -33.52 -1.26 17.47
C ALA A 9 -33.04 -1.29 18.92
N LEU A 10 -33.88 -1.73 19.86
CA LEU A 10 -33.60 -1.71 21.30
C LEU A 10 -32.29 -2.44 21.64
N GLU A 11 -31.98 -3.54 20.92
CA GLU A 11 -30.73 -4.29 21.10
C GLU A 11 -29.49 -3.48 20.71
N LEU A 12 -29.58 -2.65 19.66
CA LEU A 12 -28.49 -1.76 19.22
C LEU A 12 -28.25 -0.63 20.24
N GLN A 13 -29.33 -0.10 20.83
CA GLN A 13 -29.24 0.91 21.89
C GLN A 13 -28.55 0.35 23.14
N GLN A 14 -28.85 -0.89 23.53
CA GLN A 14 -28.20 -1.54 24.67
C GLN A 14 -26.72 -1.80 24.41
N HIS A 15 -26.37 -2.24 23.20
CA HIS A 15 -24.98 -2.41 22.77
C HIS A 15 -24.20 -1.10 22.91
N ASP A 16 -24.72 0.01 22.38
CA ASP A 16 -24.03 1.31 22.37
C ASP A 16 -23.84 1.89 23.77
N ILE A 17 -24.82 1.72 24.66
CA ILE A 17 -24.71 2.14 26.07
C ILE A 17 -23.63 1.33 26.80
N ILE A 18 -23.58 0.02 26.58
CA ILE A 18 -22.56 -0.84 27.20
C ILE A 18 -21.18 -0.50 26.64
N LEU A 19 -21.07 -0.27 25.34
CA LEU A 19 -19.81 0.14 24.70
C LEU A 19 -19.31 1.48 25.25
N ALA A 20 -20.19 2.47 25.37
CA ALA A 20 -19.84 3.79 25.92
C ALA A 20 -19.27 3.67 27.34
N HIS A 21 -19.89 2.84 28.18
CA HIS A 21 -19.39 2.57 29.53
C HIS A 21 -18.03 1.85 29.56
N ILE A 22 -17.76 0.96 28.60
CA ILE A 22 -16.45 0.30 28.48
C ILE A 22 -15.36 1.31 28.10
N LEU A 23 -15.68 2.26 27.22
CA LEU A 23 -14.72 3.24 26.70
C LEU A 23 -14.45 4.38 27.69
N ASP A 24 -15.48 4.87 28.37
CA ASP A 24 -15.37 5.96 29.34
C ASP A 24 -16.29 5.71 30.56
N PRO A 25 -15.82 4.94 31.55
CA PRO A 25 -16.62 4.56 32.71
C PRO A 25 -17.07 5.75 33.57
N ASP A 26 -16.28 6.82 33.61
CA ASP A 26 -16.49 7.98 34.48
C ASP A 26 -17.58 8.89 33.93
N ASN A 27 -17.61 9.11 32.62
CA ASN A 27 -18.59 9.99 31.98
C ASN A 27 -19.82 9.26 31.41
N SER A 28 -19.77 7.92 31.31
CA SER A 28 -20.87 7.10 30.78
C SER A 28 -21.28 6.02 31.79
N PRO A 29 -22.01 6.37 32.87
CA PRO A 29 -22.44 5.40 33.87
C PRO A 29 -23.48 4.43 33.29
N LEU A 30 -23.35 3.16 33.64
CA LEU A 30 -24.25 2.12 33.16
C LEU A 30 -25.62 2.20 33.87
N PRO A 31 -26.75 2.19 33.14
CA PRO A 31 -28.08 2.08 33.73
C PRO A 31 -28.26 0.81 34.57
N SER A 32 -29.00 0.90 35.68
CA SER A 32 -29.17 -0.20 36.66
C SER A 32 -29.68 -1.50 36.04
N ASN A 33 -30.55 -1.40 35.03
CA ASN A 33 -31.11 -2.54 34.29
C ASN A 33 -30.09 -3.27 33.40
N LEU A 34 -28.94 -2.66 33.10
CA LEU A 34 -27.90 -3.24 32.23
C LEU A 34 -26.70 -3.79 33.02
N ILE A 35 -26.60 -3.50 34.32
CA ILE A 35 -25.46 -3.91 35.16
C ILE A 35 -25.28 -5.44 35.13
N ASP A 36 -26.38 -6.18 35.32
CA ASP A 36 -26.32 -7.65 35.32
C ASP A 36 -25.94 -8.20 33.94
N GLN A 37 -26.45 -7.58 32.87
CA GLN A 37 -26.10 -7.98 31.50
C GLN A 37 -24.62 -7.73 31.22
N PHE A 38 -24.11 -6.55 31.58
CA PHE A 38 -22.71 -6.21 31.45
C PHE A 38 -21.80 -7.19 32.20
N ASN A 39 -22.13 -7.51 33.46
CA ASN A 39 -21.36 -8.47 34.25
C ASN A 39 -21.31 -9.87 33.60
N ARG A 40 -22.42 -10.32 33.00
CA ARG A 40 -22.46 -11.59 32.26
C ARG A 40 -21.63 -11.55 30.99
N VAL A 41 -21.74 -10.46 30.22
CA VAL A 41 -21.00 -10.24 28.97
C VAL A 41 -19.49 -10.19 29.23
N VAL A 42 -19.03 -9.47 30.27
CA VAL A 42 -17.63 -9.43 30.68
C VAL A 42 -17.13 -10.82 31.09
N SER A 43 -17.94 -11.58 31.84
CA SER A 43 -17.59 -12.95 32.20
C SER A 43 -17.54 -13.88 30.98
N ALA A 44 -18.41 -13.68 30.01
CA ALA A 44 -18.42 -14.44 28.75
C ALA A 44 -17.17 -14.13 27.93
N ALA A 45 -16.79 -12.85 27.78
CA ALA A 45 -15.59 -12.42 27.08
C ALA A 45 -14.33 -13.09 27.64
N LYS A 46 -14.15 -13.06 28.98
CA LYS A 46 -13.01 -13.73 29.64
C LYS A 46 -12.98 -15.24 29.40
N MET A 47 -14.13 -15.90 29.35
CA MET A 47 -14.20 -17.34 29.06
C MET A 47 -13.92 -17.64 27.58
N LEU A 48 -14.28 -16.73 26.66
CA LEU A 48 -14.05 -16.87 25.23
C LEU A 48 -12.57 -16.79 24.84
N ASP A 49 -11.74 -16.16 25.66
CA ASP A 49 -10.28 -16.12 25.45
C ASP A 49 -9.63 -17.51 25.61
N THR A 50 -10.21 -18.38 26.44
CA THR A 50 -9.67 -19.72 26.74
C THR A 50 -10.46 -20.85 26.07
N TYR A 51 -11.78 -20.70 25.92
CA TYR A 51 -12.67 -21.77 25.53
C TYR A 51 -13.47 -21.41 24.28
N HIS A 52 -13.75 -22.43 23.44
CA HIS A 52 -14.66 -22.28 22.31
C HIS A 52 -16.10 -21.92 22.80
N PRO A 53 -16.88 -21.11 22.05
CA PRO A 53 -18.23 -20.67 22.45
C PRO A 53 -19.17 -21.79 22.95
N SER A 54 -19.11 -22.98 22.35
CA SER A 54 -19.90 -24.15 22.77
C SER A 54 -19.63 -24.57 24.22
N ALA A 55 -18.40 -24.42 24.68
CA ALA A 55 -17.99 -24.73 26.04
C ALA A 55 -18.31 -23.58 27.02
N VAL A 56 -18.45 -22.34 26.54
CA VAL A 56 -18.78 -21.17 27.37
C VAL A 56 -20.25 -21.21 27.82
N ILE A 57 -21.17 -21.67 26.96
CA ILE A 57 -22.62 -21.74 27.26
C ILE A 57 -22.91 -22.46 28.59
N PRO A 58 -22.51 -23.73 28.81
CA PRO A 58 -22.84 -24.44 30.05
C PRO A 58 -22.22 -23.78 31.30
N ARG A 59 -21.06 -23.11 31.16
CA ARG A 59 -20.41 -22.39 32.27
C ARG A 59 -21.18 -21.14 32.67
N LEU A 60 -21.73 -20.40 31.71
CA LEU A 60 -22.58 -19.24 31.99
C LEU A 60 -23.91 -19.65 32.63
N LEU A 61 -24.51 -20.76 32.17
CA LEU A 61 -25.74 -21.29 32.77
C LEU A 61 -25.54 -21.63 34.25
N ALA A 62 -24.44 -22.32 34.59
CA ALA A 62 -24.11 -22.68 35.96
C ALA A 62 -23.84 -21.46 36.86
N LYS A 63 -23.29 -20.37 36.31
CA LYS A 63 -22.88 -19.19 37.08
C LYS A 63 -24.00 -18.19 37.33
N TYR A 64 -24.90 -17.98 36.35
CA TYR A 64 -25.86 -16.87 36.37
C TYR A 64 -27.33 -17.29 36.37
N ASN A 65 -27.65 -18.59 36.38
CA ASN A 65 -29.02 -19.10 36.33
C ASN A 65 -29.87 -18.44 35.22
N ILE A 66 -29.32 -18.37 34.01
CA ILE A 66 -29.95 -17.77 32.83
C ILE A 66 -30.44 -18.85 31.87
N SER A 67 -31.27 -18.48 30.89
CA SER A 67 -31.67 -19.39 29.82
C SER A 67 -30.53 -19.59 28.78
N PRO A 68 -30.52 -20.71 28.06
CA PRO A 68 -29.56 -20.94 26.96
C PRO A 68 -29.64 -19.90 25.84
N THR A 69 -30.82 -19.30 25.62
CA THR A 69 -31.00 -18.24 24.62
C THR A 69 -30.34 -16.94 25.07
N THR A 70 -30.50 -16.56 26.33
CA THR A 70 -29.81 -15.40 26.92
C THR A 70 -28.30 -15.60 26.90
N ALA A 71 -27.80 -16.78 27.27
CA ALA A 71 -26.37 -17.09 27.22
C ALA A 71 -25.78 -16.92 25.80
N ARG A 72 -26.51 -17.35 24.76
CA ARG A 72 -26.08 -17.15 23.36
C ARG A 72 -26.06 -15.68 22.96
N LYS A 73 -27.06 -14.89 23.38
CA LYS A 73 -27.10 -13.44 23.14
C LYS A 73 -25.92 -12.74 23.82
N ASP A 74 -25.65 -13.07 25.09
CA ASP A 74 -24.54 -12.48 25.85
C ASP A 74 -23.17 -12.86 25.25
N ILE A 75 -23.00 -14.09 24.76
CA ILE A 75 -21.79 -14.52 24.03
C ILE A 75 -21.62 -13.74 22.73
N LYS A 76 -22.69 -13.55 21.95
CA LYS A 76 -22.64 -12.79 20.70
C LYS A 76 -22.27 -11.33 20.97
N LEU A 77 -22.92 -10.71 21.95
CA LEU A 77 -22.63 -9.36 22.39
C LEU A 77 -21.19 -9.22 22.90
N ALA A 78 -20.68 -10.23 23.64
CA ALA A 78 -19.29 -10.27 24.05
C ALA A 78 -18.31 -10.33 22.87
N GLN A 79 -18.62 -11.11 21.83
CA GLN A 79 -17.80 -11.19 20.61
C GLN A 79 -17.81 -9.88 19.79
N GLU A 80 -18.93 -9.16 19.79
CA GLU A 80 -19.08 -7.86 19.10
C GLU A 80 -18.32 -6.75 19.85
N LEU A 81 -18.46 -6.68 21.17
CA LEU A 81 -17.84 -5.66 22.03
C LEU A 81 -16.35 -5.92 22.26
N PHE A 82 -16.00 -7.16 22.58
CA PHE A 82 -14.64 -7.62 22.82
C PHE A 82 -14.24 -8.46 21.62
N LYS A 83 -13.75 -7.79 20.57
CA LYS A 83 -13.13 -8.44 19.40
C LYS A 83 -11.81 -9.13 19.82
N SER A 84 -11.84 -10.07 20.75
CA SER A 84 -10.65 -10.77 21.27
C SER A 84 -10.15 -11.86 20.32
N LYS A 85 -10.91 -12.19 19.27
CA LYS A 85 -10.34 -12.81 18.06
C LYS A 85 -9.67 -11.74 17.21
N HIS A 86 -8.60 -11.13 17.73
CA HIS A 86 -7.64 -10.48 16.87
C HIS A 86 -7.04 -11.58 15.98
N THR A 87 -7.53 -11.70 14.74
CA THR A 87 -6.72 -12.33 13.70
C THR A 87 -5.42 -11.52 13.66
N PHE A 88 -4.28 -12.21 13.74
CA PHE A 88 -2.98 -11.55 13.64
C PHE A 88 -2.98 -10.64 12.41
N ASP A 89 -2.83 -9.34 12.64
CA ASP A 89 -2.85 -8.34 11.58
C ASP A 89 -1.49 -8.34 10.89
N TRP A 90 -1.39 -9.16 9.85
CA TRP A 90 -0.17 -9.33 9.06
C TRP A 90 0.30 -8.02 8.44
N ASP A 91 -0.63 -7.19 7.95
CA ASP A 91 -0.31 -5.93 7.30
C ASP A 91 0.28 -4.94 8.31
N TYR A 92 -0.35 -4.81 9.48
CA TYR A 92 0.17 -3.96 10.56
C TYR A 92 1.53 -4.44 11.06
N TRP A 93 1.69 -5.75 11.27
CA TRP A 93 2.96 -6.34 11.71
C TRP A 93 4.07 -6.12 10.67
N GLN A 94 3.79 -6.36 9.39
CA GLN A 94 4.76 -6.17 8.30
C GLN A 94 5.13 -4.69 8.15
N GLN A 95 4.15 -3.79 8.23
CA GLN A 95 4.40 -2.35 8.19
C GLN A 95 5.27 -1.89 9.37
N TRP A 96 4.99 -2.39 10.57
CA TRP A 96 5.80 -2.12 11.76
C TRP A 96 7.23 -2.63 11.59
N GLN A 97 7.40 -3.86 11.09
CA GLN A 97 8.70 -4.47 10.85
C GLN A 97 9.53 -3.69 9.80
N ILE A 98 8.89 -3.26 8.70
CA ILE A 98 9.53 -2.42 7.68
C ILE A 98 10.00 -1.10 8.28
N LYS A 99 9.15 -0.43 9.08
CA LYS A 99 9.50 0.83 9.75
C LYS A 99 10.73 0.64 10.66
N ASP A 100 10.72 -0.40 11.48
CA ASP A 100 11.81 -0.71 12.42
C ASP A 100 13.15 -0.96 11.71
N LEU A 101 13.13 -1.73 10.62
CA LEU A 101 14.31 -1.97 9.80
C LEU A 101 14.83 -0.70 9.13
N VAL A 102 13.95 0.18 8.65
CA VAL A 102 14.34 1.47 8.07
C VAL A 102 14.99 2.38 9.11
N ASP A 103 14.44 2.44 10.32
CA ASP A 103 15.01 3.24 11.40
C ASP A 103 16.36 2.66 11.87
N THR A 104 16.50 1.32 11.90
CA THR A 104 17.78 0.65 12.14
C THR A 104 18.83 0.99 11.07
N ILE A 105 18.46 0.98 9.78
CA ILE A 105 19.37 1.37 8.70
C ILE A 105 19.84 2.82 8.86
N ARG A 106 18.93 3.73 9.24
CA ARG A 106 19.25 5.15 9.49
C ARG A 106 20.21 5.31 10.66
N THR A 107 19.96 4.64 11.78
CA THR A 107 20.82 4.72 12.96
C THR A 107 22.19 4.11 12.70
N CYS A 108 22.29 2.95 12.05
CA CYS A 108 23.56 2.34 11.66
C CYS A 108 24.35 3.21 10.67
N LYS A 109 23.68 3.93 9.77
CA LYS A 109 24.31 4.91 8.88
C LYS A 109 24.93 6.06 9.67
N ASN A 110 24.22 6.61 10.65
CA ASN A 110 24.71 7.71 11.48
C ASN A 110 25.87 7.28 12.40
N LEU A 111 25.86 6.02 12.86
CA LEU A 111 26.88 5.44 13.74
C LEU A 111 28.06 4.78 12.98
N ASN A 112 28.12 4.90 11.65
CA ASN A 112 29.13 4.26 10.78
C ASN A 112 29.26 2.72 10.97
N LYS A 113 28.18 2.04 11.36
CA LYS A 113 28.17 0.60 11.56
C LYS A 113 27.81 -0.14 10.27
N GLN A 114 28.80 -0.29 9.39
CA GLN A 114 28.57 -0.81 8.04
C GLN A 114 28.11 -2.27 7.98
N LYS A 115 28.62 -3.16 8.86
CA LYS A 115 28.21 -4.57 8.91
C LYS A 115 26.74 -4.73 9.31
N GLU A 116 26.32 -4.06 10.38
CA GLU A 116 24.94 -4.08 10.87
C GLU A 116 23.98 -3.47 9.85
N ARG A 117 24.39 -2.39 9.16
CA ARG A 117 23.61 -1.78 8.08
C ARG A 117 23.37 -2.74 6.90
N ILE A 118 24.39 -3.50 6.47
CA ILE A 118 24.25 -4.49 5.40
C ILE A 118 23.30 -5.61 5.82
N ALA A 119 23.40 -6.09 7.07
CA ALA A 119 22.49 -7.09 7.61
C ALA A 119 21.03 -6.58 7.64
N ALA A 120 20.80 -5.35 8.09
CA ALA A 120 19.47 -4.75 8.12
C ALA A 120 18.88 -4.54 6.70
N HIS A 121 19.69 -4.14 5.72
CA HIS A 121 19.26 -4.08 4.32
C HIS A 121 18.88 -5.45 3.76
N LYS A 122 19.61 -6.51 4.13
CA LYS A 122 19.29 -7.89 3.72
C LYS A 122 17.95 -8.33 4.31
N ALA A 123 17.75 -8.11 5.62
CA ALA A 123 16.48 -8.42 6.29
C ALA A 123 15.30 -7.64 5.68
N LEU A 124 15.49 -6.36 5.37
CA LEU A 124 14.45 -5.54 4.73
C LEU A 124 14.05 -6.08 3.36
N ARG A 125 15.01 -6.57 2.57
CA ARG A 125 14.74 -7.20 1.27
C ARG A 125 13.90 -8.48 1.43
N GLU A 126 14.20 -9.29 2.44
CA GLU A 126 13.44 -10.52 2.72
C GLU A 126 12.00 -10.21 3.17
N VAL A 127 11.79 -9.14 3.96
CA VAL A 127 10.47 -8.73 4.47
C VAL A 127 9.57 -8.10 3.39
N ILE A 128 10.15 -7.32 2.46
CA ILE A 128 9.39 -6.71 1.35
C ILE A 128 9.07 -7.75 0.25
N GLY A 129 9.91 -8.77 0.10
CA GLY A 129 9.80 -9.78 -0.95
C GLY A 129 10.44 -9.34 -2.27
N GLU A 130 10.28 -10.18 -3.30
CA GLU A 130 10.79 -9.89 -4.63
C GLU A 130 9.93 -8.83 -5.33
N LYS A 131 10.59 -7.90 -6.03
CA LYS A 131 9.90 -6.96 -6.89
C LYS A 131 9.16 -7.77 -7.96
N THR A 132 7.84 -7.60 -8.05
CA THR A 132 7.06 -8.19 -9.14
C THR A 132 7.66 -7.72 -10.45
N ILE A 133 8.04 -8.67 -11.30
CA ILE A 133 8.43 -8.39 -12.68
C ILE A 133 7.13 -7.97 -13.35
N GLY A 134 6.87 -6.66 -13.42
CA GLY A 134 5.80 -6.14 -14.26
C GLY A 134 6.03 -6.63 -15.69
N GLU A 135 4.96 -6.93 -16.41
CA GLU A 135 5.05 -7.22 -17.85
C GLU A 135 5.93 -6.14 -18.51
N GLU A 136 7.03 -6.57 -19.13
CA GLU A 136 7.93 -5.65 -19.82
C GLU A 136 7.15 -4.92 -20.91
N ASP A 137 7.08 -3.59 -20.81
CA ASP A 137 6.39 -2.76 -21.80
C ASP A 137 6.97 -3.03 -23.21
N PRO A 138 6.17 -3.55 -24.17
CA PRO A 138 6.64 -3.85 -25.52
C PRO A 138 7.27 -2.64 -26.23
N ARG A 139 6.93 -1.42 -25.82
CA ARG A 139 7.51 -0.19 -26.36
C ARG A 139 8.96 0.04 -25.93
N ARG A 140 9.42 -0.60 -24.85
CA ARG A 140 10.84 -0.61 -24.44
C ARG A 140 11.68 -1.63 -25.22
N MET A 141 11.03 -2.57 -25.90
CA MET A 141 11.65 -3.59 -26.75
C MET A 141 11.81 -3.14 -28.22
N GLU A 142 11.16 -2.05 -28.62
CA GLU A 142 11.43 -1.43 -29.92
C GLU A 142 12.86 -0.89 -29.92
N LYS A 143 13.79 -1.62 -30.55
CA LYS A 143 15.11 -1.08 -30.89
C LYS A 143 14.88 0.23 -31.65
N ASN A 144 15.24 1.35 -31.04
CA ASN A 144 15.22 2.65 -31.71
C ASN A 144 16.24 2.61 -32.86
N VAL A 145 15.79 2.27 -34.07
CA VAL A 145 16.61 2.34 -35.28
C VAL A 145 16.58 3.79 -35.75
N PHE A 146 17.64 4.54 -35.43
CA PHE A 146 17.80 5.91 -35.93
C PHE A 146 18.23 5.88 -37.40
N TYR A 147 17.49 6.57 -38.26
CA TYR A 147 17.84 6.78 -39.66
C TYR A 147 18.35 8.20 -39.85
N ILE A 148 19.47 8.35 -40.59
CA ILE A 148 19.88 9.66 -41.11
C ILE A 148 19.28 9.79 -42.51
N GLN A 149 18.51 10.86 -42.71
CA GLN A 149 17.94 11.17 -44.02
C GLN A 149 18.92 12.07 -44.78
N LEU A 150 19.48 11.57 -45.87
CA LEU A 150 20.31 12.36 -46.77
C LEU A 150 19.47 12.75 -47.99
N ASN A 151 19.39 14.05 -48.27
CA ASN A 151 18.77 14.56 -49.48
C ASN A 151 19.87 14.83 -50.50
N ASN A 152 19.94 14.04 -51.57
CA ASN A 152 20.87 14.27 -52.66
C ASN A 152 20.07 14.36 -53.97
N ASN A 153 20.05 15.54 -54.60
CA ASN A 153 19.38 15.80 -55.88
C ASN A 153 17.94 15.26 -55.95
N GLN A 154 17.08 15.69 -55.00
CA GLN A 154 15.64 15.37 -54.91
C GLN A 154 15.29 13.91 -54.61
N LYS A 155 16.27 13.06 -54.26
CA LYS A 155 16.03 11.73 -53.72
C LYS A 155 16.47 11.66 -52.25
N THR A 156 15.50 11.41 -51.38
CA THR A 156 15.74 11.13 -49.95
C THR A 156 16.19 9.70 -49.77
N ILE A 157 17.41 9.51 -49.29
CA ILE A 157 18.01 8.21 -48.96
C ILE A 157 18.08 8.09 -47.45
N ASN A 158 17.38 7.10 -46.88
CA ASN A 158 17.39 6.81 -45.46
C ASN A 158 18.51 5.81 -45.14
N ILE A 159 19.58 6.28 -44.51
CA ILE A 159 20.72 5.43 -44.11
C ILE A 159 20.58 5.05 -42.62
N PRO A 160 20.53 3.75 -42.28
CA PRO A 160 20.57 3.29 -40.89
C PRO A 160 21.92 3.64 -40.25
N LEU A 161 21.91 4.15 -39.01
CA LEU A 161 23.11 4.61 -38.30
C LEU A 161 24.21 3.54 -38.18
N GLU A 162 23.84 2.26 -38.15
CA GLU A 162 24.79 1.13 -38.07
C GLU A 162 25.66 0.99 -39.31
N LYS A 163 25.17 1.37 -40.51
CA LYS A 163 25.97 1.35 -41.74
C LYS A 163 27.04 2.43 -41.75
N LEU A 164 26.80 3.56 -41.06
CA LEU A 164 27.77 4.65 -40.94
C LEU A 164 28.94 4.28 -40.02
N ARG A 165 28.70 3.45 -39.00
CA ARG A 165 29.78 2.94 -38.12
C ARG A 165 30.78 2.03 -38.84
N GLY A 166 30.40 1.43 -39.96
CA GLY A 166 31.25 0.55 -40.76
C GLY A 166 32.07 1.28 -41.84
N LEU A 167 31.88 2.59 -42.03
CA LEU A 167 32.61 3.38 -43.02
C LEU A 167 33.98 3.80 -42.49
N ASN A 168 34.93 3.97 -43.41
CA ASN A 168 36.27 4.43 -43.06
C ASN A 168 36.22 5.91 -42.65
N ARG A 169 37.21 6.36 -41.86
CA ARG A 169 37.24 7.75 -41.33
C ARG A 169 37.15 8.82 -42.42
N ASP A 170 37.77 8.59 -43.57
CA ASP A 170 37.79 9.53 -44.70
C ASP A 170 36.39 9.68 -45.34
N ASP A 171 35.63 8.59 -45.42
CA ASP A 171 34.26 8.60 -45.96
C ASP A 171 33.29 9.29 -45.00
N ILE A 172 33.48 9.10 -43.68
CA ILE A 172 32.69 9.80 -42.65
C ILE A 172 32.96 11.30 -42.70
N GLN A 173 34.22 11.70 -42.86
CA GLN A 173 34.62 13.10 -42.98
C GLN A 173 33.98 13.76 -44.21
N THR A 174 33.97 13.06 -45.35
CA THR A 174 33.33 13.55 -46.58
C THR A 174 31.82 13.73 -46.41
N VAL A 175 31.14 12.80 -45.72
CA VAL A 175 29.70 12.90 -45.44
C VAL A 175 29.39 14.08 -44.50
N ILE A 176 30.24 14.33 -43.50
CA ILE A 176 30.10 15.49 -42.62
C ILE A 176 30.30 16.78 -43.42
N GLU A 177 31.33 16.87 -44.26
CA GLU A 177 31.60 18.06 -45.07
C GLU A 177 30.45 18.39 -46.03
N VAL A 178 29.80 17.39 -46.63
CA VAL A 178 28.61 17.60 -47.48
C VAL A 178 27.37 18.00 -46.66
N LEU A 179 27.28 17.55 -45.41
CA LEU A 179 26.17 17.94 -44.51
C LEU A 179 26.35 19.34 -43.92
N ASP A 180 27.59 19.80 -43.76
CA ASP A 180 27.94 21.10 -43.17
C ASP A 180 28.09 22.22 -44.21
N THR A 181 28.08 21.90 -45.50
CA THR A 181 27.97 22.92 -46.56
C THR A 181 26.55 23.48 -46.57
N PRO A 182 26.33 24.76 -46.23
CA PRO A 182 25.02 25.37 -46.35
C PRO A 182 24.60 25.39 -47.83
N ASP A 183 23.36 24.97 -48.12
CA ASP A 183 22.81 24.93 -49.49
C ASP A 183 22.72 26.31 -50.17
N TYR A 184 22.90 27.40 -49.40
CA TYR A 184 22.85 28.78 -49.88
C TYR A 184 24.04 29.56 -49.34
N THR A 185 24.65 30.37 -50.20
CA THR A 185 25.71 31.29 -49.77
C THR A 185 25.12 32.47 -49.00
N ASP A 186 25.87 33.07 -48.06
CA ASP A 186 25.38 34.19 -47.22
C ASP A 186 24.83 35.37 -48.05
N ASP A 187 25.32 35.56 -49.27
CA ASP A 187 24.85 36.56 -50.24
C ASP A 187 23.46 36.25 -50.82
N GLU A 188 23.06 34.98 -50.89
CA GLU A 188 21.72 34.55 -51.32
C GLU A 188 20.70 34.66 -50.19
N ILE A 189 21.13 34.38 -48.95
CA ILE A 189 20.30 34.50 -47.75
C ILE A 189 19.94 35.96 -47.48
N THR A 190 20.90 36.88 -47.65
CA THR A 190 20.66 38.32 -47.50
C THR A 190 19.68 38.87 -48.54
N LYS A 191 19.76 38.42 -49.81
CA LYS A 191 18.77 38.80 -50.83
C LYS A 191 17.35 38.29 -50.55
N MET A 192 17.21 37.14 -49.91
CA MET A 192 15.89 36.62 -49.50
C MET A 192 15.31 37.36 -48.30
N LEU A 193 16.15 37.90 -47.41
CA LEU A 193 15.72 38.67 -46.25
C LEU A 193 15.35 40.12 -46.58
N ASP A 194 15.97 40.69 -47.62
CA ASP A 194 15.70 42.06 -48.09
C ASP A 194 14.56 42.14 -49.14
N SER A 195 13.83 41.05 -49.38
CA SER A 195 12.64 40.98 -50.26
C SER A 195 11.33 41.09 -49.50
#